data_AF-A0A7C5DPF0-F1
#
_entry.id   AF-A0A7C5DPF0-F1
#
_cell.length_a   1.000
_cell.length_b   1.000
_cell.length_c   1.000
_cell.angle_alpha   90.00
_cell.angle_beta   90.00
_cell.angle_gamma   90.00
#
_symmetry.space_group_name_H-M   'P 1'
#
loop_
_entity.id
_entity.type
_entity.pdbx_description
1 polymer ?
#
loop_
_entity_poly.entity_id
_entity_poly.type
_entity_poly.pdbx_seq_one_letter_code
_entity_poly.pdbx_strand_id
1 'polypeptide(L)' 'MRACVLTWGCQLNVHRSEEIEGVLERAGFRIVDRPEDADVVILNTCMVRKRAEDKV' A
#
# COMPACT_ATOMS: atom_id res chain seq x y z
N MET A 1 9.58 -2.17 -15.32
CA MET A 1 9.74 -1.56 -13.98
C MET A 1 9.05 -2.47 -12.97
N ARG A 2 9.59 -2.60 -11.76
CA ARG A 2 9.12 -3.51 -10.70
C ARG A 2 8.48 -2.70 -9.58
N ALA A 3 7.35 -3.16 -9.04
CA ALA A 3 6.68 -2.50 -7.92
C ALA A 3 6.41 -3.48 -6.77
N CYS A 4 6.47 -2.99 -5.53
CA CYS A 4 6.09 -3.74 -4.33
C CYS A 4 5.04 -2.95 -3.56
N VAL A 5 3.97 -3.64 -3.11
CA VAL A 5 2.92 -3.05 -2.28
C VAL A 5 3.06 -3.57 -0.85
N LEU A 6 3.53 -2.71 0.05
CA LEU A 6 3.59 -2.99 1.48
C LEU A 6 2.28 -2.57 2.13
N THR A 7 1.63 -3.51 2.81
CA THR A 7 0.32 -3.27 3.42
C THR A 7 0.44 -3.24 4.93
N TRP A 8 0.14 -2.09 5.54
CA TRP A 8 0.04 -1.95 6.99
C TRP A 8 -1.31 -1.36 7.38
N GLY A 9 -2.17 -2.13 8.01
CA GLY A 9 -3.48 -1.63 8.42
C GLY A 9 -4.47 -2.74 8.69
N CYS A 10 -5.73 -2.51 8.34
CA CYS A 10 -6.80 -3.48 8.54
C CYS A 10 -7.08 -4.30 7.28
N GLN A 11 -8.08 -5.18 7.36
CA GLN A 11 -8.55 -5.99 6.23
C GLN A 11 -8.92 -5.14 5.00
N LEU A 12 -9.38 -3.90 5.20
CA LEU A 12 -9.66 -2.99 4.10
C LEU A 12 -8.39 -2.52 3.36
N ASN A 13 -7.23 -2.44 4.02
CA ASN A 13 -5.98 -2.18 3.32
C ASN A 13 -5.54 -3.41 2.52
N VAL A 14 -5.71 -4.62 3.06
CA VAL A 14 -5.38 -5.86 2.34
C VAL A 14 -6.16 -5.94 1.05
N HIS A 15 -7.50 -5.82 1.12
CA HIS A 15 -8.34 -5.86 -0.07
C HIS A 15 -8.00 -4.76 -1.09
N ARG A 16 -7.78 -3.52 -0.62
CA ARG A 16 -7.37 -2.43 -1.51
C ARG A 16 -5.98 -2.62 -2.12
N SER A 17 -5.13 -3.45 -1.54
CA SER A 17 -3.80 -3.73 -2.10
C SER A 17 -3.91 -4.56 -3.36
N GLU A 18 -4.88 -5.47 -3.45
CA GLU A 18 -5.20 -6.21 -4.67
C GLU A 18 -5.61 -5.23 -5.81
N GLU A 19 -6.41 -4.21 -5.49
CA GLU A 19 -6.79 -3.17 -6.44
C GLU A 19 -5.58 -2.33 -6.90
N ILE A 20 -4.71 -1.95 -5.97
CA ILE A 20 -3.48 -1.19 -6.24
C ILE A 20 -2.54 -1.99 -7.15
N GLU A 21 -2.32 -3.27 -6.83
CA GLU A 21 -1.51 -4.18 -7.64
C GLU A 21 -2.06 -4.30 -9.06
N GLY A 22 -3.38 -4.51 -9.21
CA GLY A 22 -4.00 -4.59 -10.52
C GLY A 22 -3.86 -3.29 -11.34
N VAL A 23 -3.86 -2.11 -10.71
CA VAL A 23 -3.58 -0.84 -11.39
C VAL A 23 -2.13 -0.78 -11.86
N LEU A 24 -1.18 -1.18 -11.00
CA LEU A 24 0.25 -1.19 -11.32
C LEU A 24 0.57 -2.16 -12.46
N GLU A 25 -0.02 -3.34 -12.46
CA GLU A 25 0.11 -4.32 -13.54
C GLU A 25 -0.41 -3.76 -14.87
N ARG A 26 -1.59 -3.12 -14.87
CA ARG A 26 -2.12 -2.44 -16.06
C ARG A 26 -1.24 -1.28 -16.54
N ALA A 27 -0.49 -0.66 -15.64
CA ALA A 27 0.50 0.36 -15.97
C ALA A 27 1.86 -0.22 -16.43
N GLY A 28 1.99 -1.55 -16.53
CA GLY A 28 3.18 -2.23 -17.03
C GLY A 28 4.24 -2.55 -15.97
N PHE A 29 3.89 -2.46 -14.69
CA PHE A 29 4.76 -2.90 -13.61
C PHE A 29 4.66 -4.41 -13.41
N ARG A 30 5.78 -5.02 -13.02
CA ARG A 30 5.80 -6.36 -12.45
C ARG A 30 5.74 -6.26 -10.94
N ILE A 31 4.76 -6.92 -10.32
CA ILE A 31 4.67 -6.98 -8.86
C ILE A 31 5.77 -7.92 -8.32
N VAL A 32 6.42 -7.50 -7.24
CA VAL A 32 7.43 -8.28 -6.52
C VAL A 32 7.10 -8.29 -5.02
N ASP A 33 7.43 -9.39 -4.36
CA ASP A 33 7.07 -9.63 -2.96
C ASP A 33 7.93 -8.84 -1.97
N ARG A 34 9.12 -8.42 -2.41
CA ARG A 34 10.13 -7.80 -1.56
C ARG A 34 10.41 -6.37 -2.01
N PRO A 35 10.48 -5.40 -1.08
CA PRO A 35 10.75 -4.02 -1.42
C PRO A 35 12.19 -3.84 -1.96
N GLU A 36 13.13 -4.71 -1.58
CA GLU A 36 14.50 -4.70 -2.11
C GLU A 36 14.56 -5.01 -3.61
N ASP A 37 13.56 -5.72 -4.14
CA ASP A 37 13.46 -6.10 -5.54
C ASP A 37 12.66 -5.10 -6.38
N ALA A 38 12.16 -4.01 -5.77
CA ALA A 38 11.28 -3.06 -6.44
C ALA A 38 12.02 -1.81 -6.92
N ASP A 39 11.59 -1.27 -8.06
CA ASP A 39 12.00 0.05 -8.52
C ASP A 39 11.11 1.14 -7.89
N VAL A 40 9.89 0.77 -7.47
CA VAL A 40 8.90 1.63 -6.78
C VAL A 40 8.25 0.85 -5.64
N VAL A 41 8.17 1.44 -4.44
CA VAL A 41 7.48 0.85 -3.29
C VAL A 41 6.26 1.69 -2.93
N ILE A 42 5.11 1.04 -2.80
CA ILE A 42 3.85 1.64 -2.35
C ILE A 42 3.60 1.17 -0.93
N LEU A 43 3.52 2.11 0.01
CA LEU A 43 3.08 1.82 1.37
C LEU A 43 1.59 2.13 1.51
N ASN A 44 0.76 1.09 1.51
CA ASN A 44 -0.67 1.21 1.75
C ASN A 44 -0.96 1.14 3.25
N THR A 45 -1.35 2.27 3.84
CA THR A 45 -1.69 2.32 5.27
C THR A 45 -2.96 3.11 5.58
N CYS A 46 -3.51 2.87 6.76
CA CYS A 46 -4.65 3.64 7.27
C CYS A 46 -4.21 5.06 7.64
N MET A 47 -5.02 6.05 7.24
CA MET A 47 -4.95 7.37 7.84
C MET A 47 -5.54 7.30 9.24
N VAL A 48 -4.69 7.11 10.25
CA VAL A 48 -5.10 7.25 11.64
C VAL A 48 -5.20 8.75 11.92
N ARG A 49 -6.42 9.31 11.80
CA ARG A 49 -6.67 10.65 12.32
C ARG A 49 -6.66 10.52 13.84
N LYS A 50 -5.59 11.02 14.48
CA LYS A 50 -5.62 11.28 15.93
C LYS A 50 -6.89 12.10 16.17
N ARG A 51 -7.92 11.52 16.79
CA ARG A 51 -8.99 12.35 17.33
C ARG A 51 -8.29 13.36 18.23
N ALA A 52 -8.64 14.62 18.08
CA ALA A 52 -8.23 15.66 19.00
C ALA A 52 -8.82 15.35 20.38
N GLU A 53 -8.18 14.44 21.12
CA GLU A 53 -8.26 14.37 22.57
C GLU A 53 -7.35 15.47 23.13
N ASP A 54 -7.68 16.72 22.77
CA ASP A 54 -7.43 17.89 23.60
C ASP A 54 -8.81 18.38 24.06
N LYS A 55 -9.41 17.59 24.97
CA LYS A 55 -10.33 18.11 25.97
C LYS A 55 -9.93 17.52 27.30
N VAL A 56 -9.06 18.25 27.97
CA VAL A 56 -9.09 18.43 29.44
C VAL A 56 -10.47 18.92 29.84
#